data_AF-A0A6M5Z2K7-F1
#
_entry.id   AF-A0A6M5Z2K7-F1
#
_cell.length_a   1.000
_cell.length_b   1.000
_cell.length_c   1.000
_cell.angle_alpha   90.00
_cell.angle_beta   90.00
_cell.angle_gamma   90.00
#
_symmetry.space_group_name_H-M   'P 1'
#
loop_
_entity.id
_entity.type
_entity.pdbx_description
1 polymer ?
#
loop_
_entity_poly.entity_id
_entity_poly.type
_entity_poly.pdbx_seq_one_letter_code
_entity_poly.pdbx_strand_id
1 'polypeptide(L)'
;METRKSYPSDVTDDEWSFVAPYLTLLREDADQRDYALRDVFDALRWVVKTGAQWRYRPHDFPPWPAVYQQGRRWLAHGCFEALAGDRREPLRVAAGRNPCPSAVILDGRTLQSTPESGG
;
A
#
# COMPACT_ATOMS: atom_id res chain seq x y z
N MET A 1 -11.79 -15.02 15.38
CA MET A 1 -10.62 -14.41 14.71
C MET A 1 -10.01 -13.47 15.74
N GLU A 2 -8.89 -13.86 16.31
CA GLU A 2 -8.28 -13.20 17.47
C GLU A 2 -7.88 -11.78 17.06
N THR A 3 -8.45 -10.77 17.70
CA THR A 3 -8.20 -9.36 17.38
C THR A 3 -6.76 -9.01 17.75
N ARG A 4 -5.87 -9.05 16.75
CA ARG A 4 -4.49 -8.57 16.90
C ARG A 4 -4.50 -7.10 17.31
N LYS A 5 -3.51 -6.70 18.09
CA LYS A 5 -3.33 -5.28 18.46
C LYS A 5 -3.08 -4.49 17.17
N SER A 6 -3.82 -3.40 16.98
CA SER A 6 -3.65 -2.57 15.79
C SER A 6 -2.30 -1.84 15.81
N TYR A 7 -1.66 -1.75 14.65
CA TYR A 7 -0.49 -0.91 14.43
C TYR A 7 -0.92 0.50 14.02
N PRO A 8 -0.12 1.54 14.30
CA PRO A 8 -0.34 2.88 13.76
C PRO A 8 -0.37 2.96 12.22
N SER A 9 0.14 1.92 11.56
CA SER A 9 0.12 1.74 10.10
C SER A 9 -1.09 0.96 9.59
N ASP A 10 -2.01 0.52 10.44
CA ASP A 10 -3.24 -0.11 9.98
C ASP A 10 -4.20 0.95 9.44
N VAL A 11 -5.08 0.57 8.52
CA VAL A 11 -6.15 1.45 8.05
C VAL A 11 -7.39 1.37 8.91
N THR A 12 -8.08 2.51 9.05
CA THR A 12 -9.41 2.56 9.67
C THR A 12 -10.45 1.88 8.78
N ASP A 13 -11.64 1.61 9.32
CA ASP A 13 -12.73 1.01 8.54
C ASP A 13 -13.17 1.92 7.37
N ASP A 14 -13.15 3.24 7.58
CA ASP A 14 -13.48 4.24 6.56
C ASP A 14 -12.43 4.27 5.45
N GLU A 15 -11.14 4.30 5.83
CA GLU A 15 -10.03 4.24 4.88
C GLU A 15 -10.05 2.91 4.11
N TRP A 16 -10.35 1.80 4.79
CA TRP A 16 -10.49 0.49 4.16
C TRP A 16 -11.64 0.48 3.15
N SER A 17 -12.79 1.04 3.49
CA SER A 17 -13.96 1.10 2.59
C SER A 17 -13.65 1.88 1.30
N PHE A 18 -12.79 2.89 1.39
CA PHE A 18 -12.32 3.64 0.22
C PHE A 18 -11.31 2.84 -0.62
N VAL A 19 -10.38 2.13 0.02
CA VAL A 19 -9.28 1.44 -0.67
C VAL A 19 -9.70 0.07 -1.22
N ALA A 20 -10.61 -0.64 -0.54
CA ALA A 20 -11.00 -2.00 -0.86
C ALA A 20 -11.43 -2.20 -2.34
N PRO A 21 -12.25 -1.32 -2.96
CA PRO A 21 -12.66 -1.48 -4.36
C PRO A 21 -11.50 -1.50 -5.37
N TYR A 22 -10.39 -0.85 -5.04
CA TYR A 22 -9.19 -0.81 -5.89
C TYR A 22 -8.31 -2.05 -5.72
N LEU A 23 -8.38 -2.70 -4.55
CA LEU A 23 -7.54 -3.85 -4.19
C LEU A 23 -8.23 -5.19 -4.44
N THR A 24 -9.55 -5.20 -4.62
CA THR A 24 -10.35 -6.38 -4.96
C THR A 24 -10.18 -6.75 -6.44
N LEU A 25 -8.97 -7.20 -6.80
CA LEU A 25 -8.69 -7.81 -8.12
C LEU A 25 -9.42 -9.15 -8.33
N LEU A 26 -9.90 -9.76 -7.25
CA LEU A 26 -10.74 -10.95 -7.25
C LEU A 26 -11.95 -10.72 -6.34
N ARG A 27 -13.03 -11.48 -6.57
CA ARG A 27 -14.18 -11.53 -5.66
C ARG A 27 -13.74 -12.02 -4.28
N GLU A 28 -14.45 -11.59 -3.23
CA GLU A 28 -14.15 -11.98 -1.84
C GLU A 28 -14.35 -13.47 -1.58
N ASP A 29 -15.20 -14.13 -2.38
CA ASP A 29 -15.55 -15.56 -2.33
C ASP A 29 -14.59 -16.47 -3.12
N ALA A 30 -13.47 -15.96 -3.61
CA ALA A 30 -12.51 -16.77 -4.34
C ALA A 30 -11.70 -17.67 -3.38
N ASP A 31 -11.81 -19.00 -3.55
CA ASP A 31 -11.11 -20.04 -2.79
C ASP A 31 -9.57 -19.88 -2.73
N GLN A 32 -8.98 -19.02 -3.57
CA GLN A 32 -7.55 -18.69 -3.56
C GLN A 32 -7.15 -17.64 -2.49
N ARG A 33 -8.06 -17.19 -1.61
CA ARG A 33 -7.76 -16.25 -0.53
C ARG A 33 -7.58 -16.95 0.81
N ASP A 34 -6.33 -17.26 1.13
CA ASP A 34 -5.96 -17.78 2.46
C ASP A 34 -5.99 -16.70 3.56
N TYR A 35 -5.93 -15.41 3.18
CA TYR A 35 -5.86 -14.28 4.10
C TYR A 35 -6.80 -13.15 3.68
N ALA A 36 -7.38 -12.45 4.66
CA ALA A 36 -8.17 -11.26 4.41
C ALA A 36 -7.31 -10.18 3.74
N LEU A 37 -7.84 -9.53 2.70
CA LEU A 37 -7.08 -8.51 1.96
C LEU A 37 -6.68 -7.33 2.85
N ARG A 38 -7.50 -7.00 3.85
CA ARG A 38 -7.18 -5.94 4.81
C ARG A 38 -5.90 -6.26 5.58
N ASP A 39 -5.79 -7.47 6.09
CA ASP A 39 -4.59 -7.91 6.83
C ASP A 39 -3.35 -7.91 5.93
N VAL A 40 -3.51 -8.30 4.66
CA VAL A 40 -2.43 -8.25 3.67
C VAL A 40 -2.03 -6.80 3.37
N PHE A 41 -3.01 -5.91 3.25
CA PHE A 41 -2.78 -4.50 2.98
C PHE A 41 -2.14 -3.77 4.16
N ASP A 42 -2.61 -4.00 5.38
CA ASP A 42 -2.03 -3.47 6.61
C ASP A 42 -0.59 -3.97 6.78
N ALA A 43 -0.32 -5.24 6.50
CA ALA A 43 1.03 -5.80 6.53
C ALA A 43 1.95 -5.11 5.50
N LEU A 44 1.45 -4.87 4.29
CA LEU A 44 2.19 -4.14 3.26
C LEU A 44 2.46 -2.70 3.70
N ARG A 45 1.46 -2.01 4.25
CA ARG A 45 1.58 -0.63 4.74
C ARG A 45 2.57 -0.52 5.89
N TRP A 46 2.58 -1.51 6.80
CA TRP A 46 3.57 -1.62 7.87
C TRP A 46 5.00 -1.74 7.31
N VAL A 47 5.23 -2.62 6.33
CA VAL A 47 6.57 -2.78 5.71
C VAL A 47 7.00 -1.48 5.02
N VAL A 48 6.12 -0.85 4.24
CA VAL A 48 6.41 0.41 3.55
C VAL A 48 6.69 1.55 4.53
N LYS A 49 5.96 1.62 5.65
CA LYS A 49 6.12 2.69 6.64
C LYS A 49 7.38 2.53 7.49
N THR A 50 7.74 1.29 7.83
CA THR A 50 8.87 0.99 8.72
C THR A 50 10.19 0.78 7.99
N GLY A 51 10.14 0.38 6.71
CA GLY A 51 11.31 -0.04 5.94
C GLY A 51 11.95 -1.34 6.47
N ALA A 52 11.27 -2.05 7.37
CA ALA A 52 11.80 -3.27 7.96
C ALA A 52 11.95 -4.38 6.90
N GLN A 53 12.92 -5.26 7.12
CA GLN A 53 13.12 -6.42 6.25
C GLN A 53 11.89 -7.33 6.30
N TRP A 54 11.48 -7.87 5.14
CA TRP A 54 10.30 -8.73 5.00
C TRP A 54 10.26 -9.91 5.99
N ARG A 55 11.43 -10.50 6.30
CA ARG A 55 11.56 -11.62 7.24
C ARG A 55 11.36 -11.24 8.70
N TYR A 56 11.46 -9.96 9.03
CA TYR A 56 11.33 -9.41 10.37
C TYR A 56 9.93 -8.84 10.63
N ARG A 57 8.96 -9.12 9.75
CA ARG A 57 7.57 -8.74 10.00
C ARG A 57 7.07 -9.38 11.31
N PRO A 58 6.36 -8.63 12.18
CA PRO A 58 5.75 -9.15 13.39
C PRO A 58 4.82 -10.32 13.09
N HIS A 59 4.89 -11.43 13.83
CA HIS A 59 4.24 -12.71 13.49
C HIS A 59 2.72 -12.70 13.32
N ASP A 60 2.02 -11.66 13.79
CA ASP A 60 0.56 -11.51 13.76
C ASP A 60 -0.02 -11.12 12.38
N PHE A 61 0.81 -10.68 11.44
CA PHE A 61 0.39 -10.45 10.05
C PHE A 61 0.45 -11.74 9.17
N PRO A 62 -0.14 -11.73 7.96
CA PRO A 62 -0.02 -12.82 6.98
C PRO A 62 1.41 -13.07 6.49
N PRO A 63 1.86 -14.32 6.25
CA PRO A 63 3.24 -14.67 5.85
C PRO A 63 3.80 -13.73 4.78
N TRP A 64 5.05 -13.29 4.96
CA TRP A 64 5.69 -12.33 4.06
C TRP A 64 5.63 -12.73 2.57
N PRO A 65 5.69 -14.01 2.15
CA PRO A 65 5.57 -14.36 0.74
C PRO A 65 4.18 -14.03 0.18
N ALA A 66 3.12 -14.26 0.96
CA ALA A 66 1.75 -13.96 0.55
C ALA A 66 1.55 -12.44 0.41
N VAL A 67 2.05 -11.66 1.38
CA VAL A 67 1.99 -10.19 1.32
C VAL A 67 2.78 -9.64 0.14
N TYR A 68 3.99 -10.16 -0.08
CA TYR A 68 4.84 -9.74 -1.19
C TYR A 68 4.21 -10.06 -2.55
N GLN A 69 3.73 -11.28 -2.75
CA GLN A 69 3.11 -11.72 -4.00
C GLN A 69 1.84 -10.91 -4.30
N GLN A 70 0.97 -10.70 -3.31
CA GLN A 70 -0.24 -9.92 -3.49
C GLN A 70 0.06 -8.44 -3.76
N GLY A 71 1.02 -7.85 -3.03
CA GLY A 71 1.49 -6.48 -3.29
C GLY A 71 2.04 -6.31 -4.70
N ARG A 72 2.79 -7.30 -5.21
CA ARG A 72 3.27 -7.33 -6.59
C ARG A 72 2.14 -7.40 -7.61
N ARG A 73 1.06 -8.15 -7.33
CA ARG A 73 -0.13 -8.19 -8.19
C ARG A 73 -0.81 -6.82 -8.23
N TRP A 74 -1.03 -6.19 -7.08
CA TRP A 74 -1.61 -4.84 -7.03
C TRP A 74 -0.79 -3.81 -7.82
N LEU A 75 0.54 -3.84 -7.70
CA LEU A 75 1.43 -2.99 -8.49
C LEU A 75 1.33 -3.30 -10.00
N ALA A 76 1.35 -4.57 -10.38
CA ALA A 76 1.27 -4.97 -11.80
C ALA A 76 -0.06 -4.56 -12.46
N HIS A 77 -1.14 -4.50 -11.69
CA HIS A 77 -2.47 -4.09 -12.16
C HIS A 77 -2.74 -2.59 -11.99
N GLY A 78 -1.76 -1.80 -11.54
CA GLY A 78 -1.91 -0.35 -11.41
C GLY A 78 -2.89 0.09 -10.31
N CYS A 79 -3.16 -0.76 -9.31
CA CYS A 79 -4.16 -0.48 -8.27
C CYS A 79 -3.85 0.79 -7.49
N PHE A 80 -2.56 1.05 -7.22
CA PHE A 80 -2.13 2.22 -6.44
C PHE A 80 -2.19 3.50 -7.28
N GLU A 81 -1.91 3.40 -8.58
CA GLU A 81 -2.04 4.46 -9.55
C GLU A 81 -3.51 4.86 -9.73
N ALA A 82 -4.41 3.87 -9.82
CA ALA A 82 -5.85 4.09 -9.87
C ALA A 82 -6.35 4.78 -8.59
N LEU A 83 -5.94 4.28 -7.42
CA LEU A 83 -6.27 4.87 -6.11
C LEU A 83 -5.77 6.32 -5.99
N ALA A 84 -4.55 6.59 -6.45
CA ALA A 84 -3.97 7.95 -6.43
C ALA A 84 -4.58 8.88 -7.49
N GLY A 85 -5.08 8.33 -8.60
CA GLY A 85 -5.74 9.05 -9.67
C GLY A 85 -7.10 9.61 -9.24
N ASP A 86 -7.93 8.77 -8.61
CA ASP A 86 -9.30 9.13 -8.20
C ASP A 86 -9.33 10.30 -7.18
N ARG A 87 -8.35 10.36 -6.26
CA ARG A 87 -8.23 11.47 -5.31
C ARG A 87 -7.78 12.79 -5.95
N ARG A 88 -7.10 12.75 -7.10
CA ARG A 88 -6.55 13.96 -7.75
C ARG A 88 -7.57 14.68 -8.60
N GLU A 89 -8.60 14.02 -9.12
CA GLU A 89 -9.63 14.69 -9.92
C GLU A 89 -10.35 15.81 -9.16
N PRO A 90 -10.95 15.60 -7.97
CA PRO A 90 -11.64 16.68 -7.27
C PRO A 90 -10.68 17.80 -6.84
N LEU A 91 -9.45 17.49 -6.44
CA LEU A 91 -8.43 18.50 -6.10
C LEU A 91 -7.93 19.29 -7.31
N ARG A 92 -7.88 18.66 -8.50
CA ARG A 92 -7.49 19.31 -9.76
C ARG A 92 -8.62 20.15 -10.32
N VAL A 93 -9.86 19.68 -10.24
CA VAL A 93 -11.06 20.46 -10.58
C VAL A 93 -11.17 21.67 -9.66
N ALA A 94 -10.99 21.50 -8.35
CA ALA A 94 -10.94 22.61 -7.39
C ALA A 94 -9.79 23.59 -7.66
N ALA A 95 -8.68 23.13 -8.26
CA ALA A 95 -7.55 23.94 -8.68
C ALA A 95 -7.64 24.45 -10.14
N GLY A 96 -8.77 24.27 -10.83
CA GLY A 96 -8.99 24.72 -12.21
C GLY A 96 -8.17 24.00 -13.28
N ARG A 97 -7.67 22.79 -13.00
CA ARG A 97 -6.84 21.99 -13.90
C ARG A 97 -7.61 20.78 -14.43
N ASN A 98 -7.22 20.29 -15.62
CA ASN A 98 -7.81 19.09 -16.22
C ASN A 98 -7.76 17.90 -15.24
N PRO A 99 -8.86 17.13 -15.11
CA PRO A 99 -9.00 16.05 -14.13
C PRO A 99 -7.92 14.98 -14.30
N CYS A 100 -7.65 14.57 -15.55
CA CYS A 100 -6.52 13.71 -15.89
C CYS A 100 -5.20 14.51 -15.96
N PRO A 101 -4.15 14.16 -15.18
CA PRO A 101 -2.84 14.76 -15.32
C PRO A 101 -2.14 14.30 -16.60
N SER A 102 -1.56 15.23 -17.36
CA SER A 102 -0.70 14.93 -18.52
C SER A 102 0.72 14.52 -18.15
N ALA A 103 1.14 14.70 -16.88
CA ALA A 103 2.45 14.30 -16.36
C ALA A 103 2.36 13.98 -14.86
N VAL A 104 3.12 12.96 -14.43
CA VAL A 104 3.27 12.54 -13.03
C VAL A 104 4.71 12.85 -12.58
N ILE A 105 4.86 13.57 -11.48
CA ILE A 105 6.16 13.77 -10.80
C ILE A 105 6.22 12.77 -9.63
N LEU A 106 7.18 11.85 -9.69
CA LEU A 106 7.53 10.94 -8.61
C LEU A 106 8.78 11.52 -7.92
N ASP A 107 8.61 12.09 -6.73
CA ASP A 107 9.75 12.58 -5.93
C ASP A 107 10.31 11.44 -5.07
N GLY A 108 11.38 10.82 -5.55
CA GLY A 108 12.20 9.92 -4.75
C GLY A 108 13.34 10.72 -4.11
N ARG A 109 13.25 10.99 -2.81
CA ARG A 109 14.34 11.67 -2.11
C ARG A 109 15.49 10.68 -1.86
N THR A 110 16.54 10.75 -2.66
CA THR A 110 17.79 10.01 -2.43
C THR A 110 18.48 10.59 -1.19
N LEU A 111 18.64 9.79 -0.13
CA LEU A 111 19.47 10.18 1.01
C LEU A 111 20.94 9.94 0.62
N GLN A 112 21.72 11.02 0.51
CA GLN A 112 23.18 10.93 0.44
C GLN A 112 23.71 10.53 1.81
N SER A 113 24.35 9.37 1.92
CA SER A 113 25.24 9.06 3.03
C SER A 113 26.50 9.92 2.91
N THR A 114 26.88 10.61 3.98
CA THR A 114 28.18 11.29 4.08
C THR A 114 29.31 10.25 4.04
N PRO A 115 30.42 10.53 3.33
CA PRO A 115 31.57 9.65 3.36
C PRO A 115 32.31 9.88 4.68
N GLU A 116 32.16 8.96 5.62
CA GLU A 116 33.11 8.81 6.74
C GLU A 116 34.36 8.15 6.14
N SER A 117 35.30 8.96 5.66
CA SER A 117 36.66 8.49 5.36
C SER A 117 37.40 8.39 6.68
N GLY A 118 37.66 7.18 7.14
CA GLY A 118 38.59 6.90 8.23
C GLY A 118 40.01 7.32 7.85
N GLY A 119 40.73 7.87 8.83
CA GLY A 119 42.12 8.30 8.75
C GLY A 119 42.46 9.27 9.86
#